data_AF-A0AAN6YQ45-F1
#
_entry.id   AF-A0AAN6YQ45-F1
#
_cell.length_a   1.000
_cell.length_b   1.000
_cell.length_c   1.000
_cell.angle_alpha   90.00
_cell.angle_beta   90.00
_cell.angle_gamma   90.00
#
_symmetry.space_group_name_H-M   'P 1'
#
loop_
_entity.id
_entity.type
_entity.pdbx_description
1 polymer ?
#
loop_
_entity_poly.entity_id
_entity_poly.type
_entity_poly.pdbx_seq_one_letter_code
_entity_poly.pdbx_strand_id
1 'polypeptide(L)'
;MAPKEYDTIIFDIGDVLFDWDSSAITALPQKVMLRIMDSNHWHSLERNTISTDEAYRNLAQDFGVKPSAIRLALEQARSTLRVNKEGLALIHDLVEAKERNPGRFKVYAMSNIAQEHLNIVQNNSSFPWSVFDRIFTSYEAGMRKPDLCFYRNIINKTGCNQSRTLYLDDKAENICAGRLLGLRGEMVDRNHRRRAFNIVRHLLLGDTSSRAERFLRANAGKLDSVIILPGGDMVLKDNFAQLLIWGLTEMDDIVYLVWPDGTVQGDFQEPGLIDTERPSSSTSSTASPSTPNKQQVSAKNGLWCYFAQKPILTENYSTDIETTSVAYLNIPTTHHSFKRLAHPSLVAEAILANLNADGHWEAYFNSDRHGRINPEMCISALRFINKFGSADLIPGIPNLDVVDERVAKTRDLIVDGLANRAILYGDRFYPFPEPFLYWVAMLYCECKDTSPNLHADLGKHLENALMERLHVPLNALALAMRVRACQLAGMRKELVQPDLDNLLEMQEEDGGWPAGFFCSYGRIQSQKIGSRGYATALVWRILKDYE
;
A
#
# COMPACT_ATOMS: atom_id res chain seq x y z
N MET A 1 -11.37 -19.94 -9.10
CA MET A 1 -10.21 -20.52 -9.82
C MET A 1 -8.98 -20.23 -8.98
N ALA A 2 -8.05 -21.17 -8.84
CA ALA A 2 -6.76 -20.89 -8.20
C ALA A 2 -6.06 -19.72 -8.91
N PRO A 3 -5.29 -18.86 -8.21
CA PRO A 3 -4.55 -17.78 -8.84
C PRO A 3 -3.67 -18.34 -9.96
N LYS A 4 -3.75 -17.74 -11.16
CA LYS A 4 -2.91 -18.16 -12.29
C LYS A 4 -1.46 -17.83 -11.95
N GLU A 5 -0.68 -18.85 -11.62
CA GLU A 5 0.75 -18.69 -11.44
C GLU A 5 1.41 -18.45 -12.80
N TYR A 6 2.01 -17.27 -12.98
CA TYR A 6 2.81 -16.97 -14.16
C TYR A 6 4.16 -17.68 -14.02
N ASP A 7 4.65 -18.24 -15.12
CA ASP A 7 5.90 -19.01 -15.15
C ASP A 7 6.85 -18.56 -16.25
N THR A 8 6.47 -17.55 -17.03
CA THR A 8 7.27 -17.04 -18.13
C THR A 8 7.16 -15.52 -18.19
N ILE A 9 8.29 -14.87 -18.44
CA ILE A 9 8.34 -13.44 -18.74
C ILE A 9 9.18 -13.17 -19.98
N ILE A 10 8.69 -12.28 -20.83
CA ILE A 10 9.37 -11.81 -22.05
C ILE A 10 9.57 -10.30 -21.93
N PHE A 11 10.81 -9.83 -22.06
CA PHE A 11 11.18 -8.42 -22.01
C PHE A 11 11.52 -7.88 -23.40
N ASP A 12 11.10 -6.66 -23.73
CA ASP A 12 11.92 -5.83 -24.60
C ASP A 12 13.19 -5.36 -23.89
N ILE A 13 14.19 -4.96 -24.67
CA ILE A 13 15.48 -4.46 -24.20
C ILE A 13 15.50 -2.93 -24.25
N GLY A 14 15.22 -2.32 -25.41
CA GLY A 14 15.28 -0.87 -25.60
C GLY A 14 14.14 -0.16 -24.86
N ASP A 15 14.45 0.94 -24.18
CA ASP A 15 13.52 1.77 -23.38
C ASP A 15 12.76 1.03 -22.25
N VAL A 16 13.03 -0.28 -22.08
CA VAL A 16 12.58 -1.12 -20.96
C VAL A 16 13.73 -1.43 -19.99
N LEU A 17 14.82 -2.00 -20.49
CA LEU A 17 16.00 -2.39 -19.70
C LEU A 17 17.22 -1.50 -19.94
N PHE A 18 17.29 -0.86 -21.11
CA PHE A 18 18.33 0.08 -21.49
C PHE A 18 17.72 1.36 -22.03
N ASP A 19 18.13 2.50 -21.49
CA ASP A 19 17.76 3.81 -21.98
C ASP A 19 18.85 4.37 -22.91
N TRP A 20 18.46 5.29 -23.79
CA TRP A 20 19.37 6.06 -24.64
C TRP A 20 18.91 7.52 -24.71
N ASP A 21 19.82 8.43 -25.05
CA ASP A 21 19.54 9.86 -25.11
C ASP A 21 19.60 10.38 -26.54
N SER A 22 18.42 10.46 -27.16
CA SER A 22 18.27 11.03 -28.50
C SER A 22 18.61 12.52 -28.58
N SER A 23 18.61 13.26 -27.46
CA SER A 23 18.94 14.69 -27.42
C SER A 23 20.44 14.96 -27.46
N ALA A 24 21.27 13.98 -27.08
CA ALA A 24 22.72 14.04 -27.15
C ALA A 24 23.27 13.79 -28.58
N ILE A 25 22.39 13.46 -29.55
CA ILE A 25 22.76 13.25 -30.94
C ILE A 25 22.87 14.61 -31.64
N THR A 26 24.07 14.93 -32.13
CA THR A 26 24.37 16.20 -32.80
C THR A 26 24.57 16.04 -34.31
N ALA A 27 24.85 14.82 -34.77
CA ALA A 27 25.11 14.54 -36.19
C ALA A 27 23.85 14.63 -37.07
N LEU A 28 22.66 14.48 -36.48
CA LEU A 28 21.37 14.60 -37.14
C LEU A 28 20.36 15.28 -36.21
N PRO A 29 19.38 16.03 -36.75
CA PRO A 29 18.26 16.50 -35.94
C PRO A 29 17.52 15.34 -35.30
N GLN A 30 17.15 15.47 -34.02
CA GLN A 30 16.46 14.43 -33.24
C GLN A 30 15.24 13.83 -33.97
N LYS A 31 14.41 14.69 -34.60
CA LYS A 31 13.24 14.24 -35.38
C LYS A 31 13.61 13.38 -36.59
N VAL A 32 14.75 13.64 -37.23
CA VAL A 32 15.24 12.83 -38.36
C VAL A 32 15.71 11.48 -37.86
N MET A 33 16.45 11.44 -36.75
CA MET A 33 16.89 10.19 -36.12
C MET A 33 15.71 9.28 -35.76
N LEU A 34 14.68 9.83 -35.12
CA LEU A 34 13.47 9.07 -34.77
C LEU A 34 12.74 8.54 -36.01
N ARG A 35 12.65 9.33 -37.09
CA ARG A 35 12.06 8.87 -38.36
C ARG A 35 12.91 7.81 -39.07
N ILE A 36 14.24 7.87 -38.94
CA ILE A 36 15.14 6.83 -39.47
C ILE A 36 14.80 5.50 -38.79
N MET A 37 14.69 5.47 -37.45
CA MET A 37 14.39 4.26 -36.68
C MET A 37 13.00 3.66 -36.95
N ASP A 38 12.09 4.42 -37.55
CA ASP A 38 10.75 3.99 -37.94
C ASP A 38 10.62 3.66 -39.45
N SER A 39 11.72 3.79 -40.20
CA SER A 39 11.70 3.65 -41.65
C SER A 39 11.81 2.20 -42.14
N ASN A 40 11.35 1.94 -43.37
CA ASN A 40 11.42 0.62 -43.99
C ASN A 40 12.85 0.09 -44.11
N HIS A 41 13.83 0.92 -44.49
CA HIS A 41 15.22 0.50 -44.60
C HIS A 41 15.84 0.17 -43.24
N TRP A 42 15.44 0.86 -42.17
CA TRP A 42 15.81 0.48 -40.82
C TRP A 42 15.20 -0.86 -40.41
N HIS A 43 13.91 -1.07 -40.67
CA HIS A 43 13.24 -2.36 -40.44
C HIS A 43 13.87 -3.51 -41.24
N SER A 44 14.39 -3.23 -42.44
CA SER A 44 15.11 -4.20 -43.27
C SER A 44 16.49 -4.55 -42.70
N LEU A 45 17.21 -3.57 -42.14
CA LEU A 45 18.46 -3.77 -41.40
C LEU A 45 18.21 -4.63 -40.14
N GLU A 46 17.18 -4.29 -39.37
CA GLU A 46 16.76 -5.06 -38.18
C GLU A 46 16.42 -6.52 -38.50
N ARG A 47 15.93 -6.82 -39.71
CA ARG A 47 15.57 -8.18 -40.17
C ARG A 47 16.70 -8.89 -40.92
N ASN A 48 17.90 -8.30 -40.99
CA ASN A 48 19.01 -8.84 -41.77
C ASN A 48 18.68 -9.10 -43.26
N THR A 49 17.82 -8.27 -43.86
CA THR A 49 17.43 -8.42 -45.28
C THR A 49 18.30 -7.58 -46.22
N ILE A 50 19.04 -6.62 -45.68
CA ILE A 50 20.02 -5.79 -46.37
C ILE A 50 21.26 -5.61 -45.48
N SER A 51 22.40 -5.32 -46.08
CA SER A 51 23.65 -5.06 -45.35
C SER A 51 23.64 -3.69 -44.64
N THR A 52 24.48 -3.50 -43.61
CA THR A 52 24.61 -2.20 -42.91
C THR A 52 24.94 -1.05 -43.88
N ASP A 53 25.90 -1.26 -44.80
CA ASP A 53 26.32 -0.21 -45.73
C ASP A 53 25.26 0.10 -46.79
N GLU A 54 24.46 -0.89 -47.19
CA GLU A 54 23.29 -0.67 -48.03
C GLU A 54 22.20 0.09 -47.29
N ALA A 55 21.88 -0.30 -46.05
CA ALA A 55 20.92 0.39 -45.21
C ALA A 55 21.30 1.86 -45.03
N TYR A 56 22.55 2.17 -44.69
CA TYR A 56 22.98 3.55 -44.47
C TYR A 56 22.98 4.38 -45.76
N ARG A 57 23.27 3.78 -46.92
CA ARG A 57 23.14 4.47 -48.21
C ARG A 57 21.68 4.79 -48.53
N ASN A 58 20.78 3.83 -48.35
CA ASN A 58 19.36 4.00 -48.66
C ASN A 58 18.71 5.00 -47.69
N LEU A 59 19.00 4.90 -46.39
CA LEU A 59 18.55 5.88 -45.39
C LEU A 59 19.09 7.28 -45.68
N ALA A 60 20.36 7.40 -46.08
CA ALA A 60 20.95 8.68 -46.45
C ALA A 60 20.21 9.32 -47.63
N GLN A 61 19.85 8.51 -48.62
CA GLN A 61 19.05 8.93 -49.77
C GLN A 61 17.64 9.35 -49.35
N ASP A 62 16.94 8.53 -48.56
CA ASP A 62 15.56 8.78 -48.10
C ASP A 62 15.43 10.09 -47.32
N PHE A 63 16.43 10.40 -46.48
CA PHE A 63 16.40 11.54 -45.57
C PHE A 63 17.22 12.74 -46.06
N GLY A 64 17.84 12.66 -47.24
CA GLY A 64 18.62 13.75 -47.83
C GLY A 64 19.87 14.12 -47.01
N VAL A 65 20.51 13.13 -46.38
CA VAL A 65 21.71 13.31 -45.53
C VAL A 65 22.89 12.49 -46.06
N LYS A 66 24.08 12.65 -45.49
CA LYS A 66 25.25 11.83 -45.85
C LYS A 66 25.23 10.50 -45.07
N PRO A 67 25.65 9.37 -45.67
CA PRO A 67 25.78 8.10 -44.93
C PRO A 67 26.69 8.21 -43.69
N SER A 68 27.73 9.07 -43.76
CA SER A 68 28.60 9.35 -42.61
C SER A 68 27.88 10.05 -41.46
N ALA A 69 26.87 10.88 -41.73
CA ALA A 69 26.07 11.52 -40.69
C ALA A 69 25.19 10.50 -39.97
N ILE A 70 24.62 9.52 -40.70
CA ILE A 70 23.86 8.40 -40.10
C ILE A 70 24.77 7.56 -39.21
N ARG A 71 25.95 7.18 -39.72
CA ARG A 71 26.93 6.39 -38.95
C ARG A 71 27.31 7.12 -37.65
N LEU A 72 27.66 8.41 -37.74
CA LEU A 72 28.01 9.22 -36.57
C LEU A 72 26.83 9.38 -35.61
N ALA A 73 25.60 9.58 -36.10
CA ALA A 73 24.42 9.69 -35.24
C ALA A 73 24.15 8.39 -34.46
N LEU A 74 24.35 7.23 -35.09
CA LEU A 74 24.23 5.94 -34.44
C LEU A 74 25.35 5.70 -33.43
N GLU A 75 26.59 6.07 -33.74
CA GLU A 75 27.71 6.06 -32.79
C GLU A 75 27.43 6.95 -31.57
N GLN A 76 26.88 8.14 -31.78
CA GLN A 76 26.45 9.04 -30.70
C GLN A 76 25.35 8.39 -29.85
N ALA A 77 24.30 7.85 -30.48
CA ALA A 77 23.23 7.13 -29.78
C ALA A 77 23.80 5.98 -28.92
N ARG A 78 24.66 5.14 -29.50
CA ARG A 78 25.34 4.03 -28.81
C ARG A 78 26.15 4.51 -27.60
N SER A 79 26.83 5.66 -27.69
CA SER A 79 27.62 6.21 -26.58
C SER A 79 26.78 6.72 -25.40
N THR A 80 25.48 6.95 -25.62
CA THR A 80 24.52 7.36 -24.58
C THR A 80 23.81 6.19 -23.91
N LEU A 81 23.99 4.96 -24.40
CA LEU A 81 23.30 3.79 -23.87
C LEU A 81 23.62 3.58 -22.38
N ARG A 82 22.60 3.51 -21.54
CA ARG A 82 22.73 3.23 -20.10
C ARG A 82 21.79 2.13 -19.68
N VAL A 83 22.22 1.32 -18.71
CA VAL A 83 21.32 0.37 -18.04
C VAL A 83 20.27 1.16 -17.27
N ASN A 84 19.00 0.79 -17.43
CA ASN A 84 17.93 1.36 -16.64
C ASN A 84 18.01 0.85 -15.20
N LYS A 85 18.03 1.76 -14.21
CA LYS A 85 18.21 1.39 -12.79
C LYS A 85 17.05 0.56 -12.23
N GLU A 86 15.81 0.94 -12.53
CA GLU A 86 14.61 0.23 -12.06
C GLU A 86 14.51 -1.16 -12.71
N GLY A 87 14.87 -1.25 -14.00
CA GLY A 87 14.95 -2.51 -14.75
C GLY A 87 16.04 -3.42 -14.20
N LEU A 88 17.22 -2.88 -13.91
CA LEU A 88 18.32 -3.62 -13.30
C LEU A 88 17.94 -4.19 -11.93
N ALA A 89 17.24 -3.42 -11.10
CA ALA A 89 16.75 -3.89 -9.80
C ALA A 89 15.80 -5.10 -9.97
N LEU A 90 14.84 -5.02 -10.90
CA LEU A 90 13.97 -6.17 -11.19
C LEU A 90 14.77 -7.38 -11.70
N ILE A 91 15.75 -7.15 -12.57
CA ILE A 91 16.59 -8.24 -13.09
C ILE A 91 17.38 -8.92 -11.96
N HIS A 92 17.90 -8.17 -10.98
CA HIS A 92 18.53 -8.76 -9.80
C HIS A 92 17.54 -9.59 -8.98
N ASP A 93 16.31 -9.11 -8.78
CA ASP A 93 15.26 -9.89 -8.11
C ASP A 93 14.98 -11.21 -8.85
N LEU A 94 14.95 -11.19 -10.19
CA LEU A 94 14.78 -12.39 -11.01
C LEU A 94 15.97 -13.36 -10.90
N VAL A 95 17.20 -12.85 -10.88
CA VAL A 95 18.41 -13.68 -10.71
C VAL A 95 18.35 -14.40 -9.36
N GLU A 96 18.12 -13.66 -8.28
CA GLU A 96 18.05 -14.22 -6.93
C GLU A 96 16.91 -15.25 -6.82
N ALA A 97 15.75 -14.96 -7.42
CA ALA A 97 14.62 -15.89 -7.43
C ALA A 97 14.91 -17.17 -8.24
N LYS A 98 15.64 -17.08 -9.37
CA LYS A 98 16.09 -18.26 -10.14
C LYS A 98 17.13 -19.08 -9.38
N GLU A 99 18.00 -18.44 -8.61
CA GLU A 99 18.97 -19.14 -7.75
C GLU A 99 18.27 -19.87 -6.60
N ARG A 100 17.28 -19.22 -5.97
CA ARG A 100 16.48 -19.82 -4.88
C ARG A 100 15.58 -20.97 -5.36
N ASN A 101 15.01 -20.87 -6.57
CA ASN A 101 14.14 -21.91 -7.13
C ASN A 101 14.41 -22.13 -8.64
N PRO A 102 15.48 -22.88 -8.97
CA PRO A 102 15.86 -23.14 -10.35
C PRO A 102 14.75 -23.80 -11.15
N GLY A 103 14.39 -23.21 -12.29
CA GLY A 103 13.39 -23.75 -13.20
C GLY A 103 11.93 -23.40 -12.88
N ARG A 104 11.66 -22.68 -11.78
CA ARG A 104 10.31 -22.18 -11.44
C ARG A 104 9.69 -21.35 -12.56
N PHE A 105 10.49 -20.50 -13.18
CA PHE A 105 10.05 -19.65 -14.29
C PHE A 105 11.16 -19.46 -15.34
N LYS A 106 10.73 -19.03 -16.52
CA LYS A 106 11.59 -18.73 -17.66
C LYS A 106 11.63 -17.23 -17.94
N VAL A 107 12.81 -16.73 -18.27
CA VAL A 107 13.04 -15.31 -18.60
C VAL A 107 13.58 -15.25 -20.02
N TYR A 108 12.88 -14.55 -20.89
CA TYR A 108 13.28 -14.33 -22.27
C TYR A 108 13.38 -12.84 -22.57
N ALA A 109 14.13 -12.49 -23.61
CA ALA A 109 14.09 -11.17 -24.22
C ALA A 109 13.71 -11.26 -25.70
N MET A 110 13.03 -10.23 -26.20
CA MET A 110 12.58 -10.09 -27.59
C MET A 110 12.80 -8.65 -28.03
N SER A 111 13.75 -8.40 -28.93
CA SER A 111 14.09 -7.04 -29.34
C SER A 111 14.24 -6.87 -30.84
N ASN A 112 13.76 -5.74 -31.34
CA ASN A 112 14.06 -5.27 -32.70
C ASN A 112 15.44 -4.63 -32.67
N ILE A 113 16.46 -5.35 -33.14
CA ILE A 113 17.84 -4.93 -33.02
C ILE A 113 18.69 -5.58 -34.11
N ALA A 114 19.54 -4.77 -34.75
CA ALA A 114 20.55 -5.25 -35.70
C ALA A 114 21.78 -5.82 -34.95
N GLN A 115 22.51 -6.75 -35.59
CA GLN A 115 23.63 -7.47 -34.95
C GLN A 115 24.68 -6.56 -34.31
N GLU A 116 25.09 -5.49 -34.99
CA GLU A 116 26.10 -4.56 -34.46
C GLU A 116 25.66 -3.90 -33.15
N HIS A 117 24.37 -3.59 -33.02
CA HIS A 117 23.82 -2.96 -31.82
C HIS A 117 23.69 -3.95 -30.68
N LEU A 118 23.30 -5.19 -30.98
CA LEU A 118 23.21 -6.26 -29.98
C LEU A 118 24.56 -6.48 -29.29
N ASN A 119 25.65 -6.58 -30.07
CA ASN A 119 26.99 -6.80 -29.53
C ASN A 119 27.40 -5.70 -28.54
N ILE A 120 27.06 -4.44 -28.82
CA ILE A 120 27.37 -3.29 -27.96
C ILE A 120 26.57 -3.36 -26.65
N VAL A 121 25.27 -3.63 -26.75
CA VAL A 121 24.38 -3.75 -25.59
C VAL A 121 24.83 -4.89 -24.68
N GLN A 122 25.18 -6.04 -25.25
CA GLN A 122 25.64 -7.23 -24.50
C GLN A 122 27.03 -7.09 -23.89
N ASN A 123 27.88 -6.20 -24.42
CA ASN A 123 29.19 -5.90 -23.84
C ASN A 123 29.09 -5.05 -22.55
N ASN A 124 27.90 -4.62 -22.14
CA ASN A 124 27.71 -3.97 -20.85
C ASN A 124 27.81 -4.98 -19.71
N SER A 125 28.99 -5.06 -19.08
CA SER A 125 29.29 -6.01 -18.00
C SER A 125 28.54 -5.75 -16.70
N SER A 126 27.92 -4.58 -16.53
CA SER A 126 27.10 -4.26 -15.36
C SER A 126 25.70 -4.90 -15.42
N PHE A 127 25.28 -5.44 -16.57
CA PHE A 127 23.99 -6.08 -16.74
C PHE A 127 24.13 -7.63 -16.68
N PRO A 128 23.38 -8.33 -15.82
CA PRO A 128 23.52 -9.78 -15.64
C PRO A 128 22.75 -10.56 -16.72
N TRP A 129 23.33 -10.64 -17.93
CA TRP A 129 22.73 -11.30 -19.09
C TRP A 129 22.37 -12.78 -18.89
N SER A 130 23.01 -13.46 -17.95
CA SER A 130 22.74 -14.87 -17.61
C SER A 130 21.35 -15.12 -17.04
N VAL A 131 20.61 -14.07 -16.63
CA VAL A 131 19.21 -14.18 -16.21
C VAL A 131 18.33 -14.77 -17.31
N PHE A 132 18.62 -14.42 -18.58
CA PHE A 132 17.83 -14.82 -19.73
C PHE A 132 18.13 -16.26 -20.15
N ASP A 133 17.10 -17.09 -20.19
CA ASP A 133 17.16 -18.43 -20.77
C ASP A 133 17.41 -18.36 -22.29
N ARG A 134 16.91 -17.31 -22.95
CA ARG A 134 17.16 -17.02 -24.37
C ARG A 134 16.83 -15.57 -24.73
N ILE A 135 17.60 -15.01 -25.65
CA ILE A 135 17.33 -13.70 -26.27
C ILE A 135 16.93 -13.96 -27.73
N PHE A 136 15.82 -13.37 -28.16
CA PHE A 136 15.33 -13.43 -29.53
C PHE A 136 15.49 -12.05 -30.18
N THR A 137 16.28 -11.97 -31.24
CA THR A 137 16.47 -10.72 -31.97
C THR A 137 15.77 -10.77 -33.31
N SER A 138 15.34 -9.59 -33.79
CA SER A 138 14.76 -9.49 -35.12
C SER A 138 15.75 -9.91 -36.22
N TYR A 139 17.04 -9.66 -36.00
CA TYR A 139 18.11 -9.93 -36.95
C TYR A 139 18.28 -11.43 -37.19
N GLU A 140 18.36 -12.22 -36.11
CA GLU A 140 18.47 -13.68 -36.21
C GLU A 140 17.19 -14.34 -36.72
N ALA A 141 16.03 -13.76 -36.41
CA ALA A 141 14.75 -14.33 -36.78
C ALA A 141 14.32 -13.98 -38.22
N GLY A 142 14.82 -12.88 -38.79
CA GLY A 142 14.29 -12.29 -40.02
C GLY A 142 12.85 -11.76 -39.86
N MET A 143 12.40 -11.57 -38.61
CA MET A 143 11.05 -11.17 -38.23
C MET A 143 11.15 -10.03 -37.21
N ARG A 144 10.15 -9.18 -37.05
CA ARG A 144 10.22 -8.07 -36.08
C ARG A 144 8.90 -7.83 -35.37
N LYS A 145 8.93 -7.14 -34.25
CA LYS A 145 7.73 -6.56 -33.62
C LYS A 145 7.24 -5.38 -34.48
N PRO A 146 5.93 -5.15 -34.61
CA PRO A 146 4.80 -5.88 -34.01
C PRO A 146 4.28 -7.06 -34.86
N ASP A 147 5.02 -7.56 -35.85
CA ASP A 147 4.54 -8.62 -36.74
C ASP A 147 4.24 -9.92 -35.95
N LEU A 148 3.00 -10.42 -36.05
CA LEU A 148 2.53 -11.60 -35.30
C LEU A 148 3.39 -12.86 -35.54
N CYS A 149 4.07 -12.94 -36.69
CA CYS A 149 4.97 -14.06 -37.00
C CYS A 149 6.13 -14.15 -36.00
N PHE A 150 6.65 -13.02 -35.51
CA PHE A 150 7.77 -13.04 -34.57
C PHE A 150 7.34 -13.59 -33.20
N TYR A 151 6.20 -13.13 -32.68
CA TYR A 151 5.61 -13.64 -31.45
C TYR A 151 5.28 -15.14 -31.54
N ARG A 152 4.64 -15.59 -32.64
CA ARG A 152 4.35 -17.02 -32.86
C ARG A 152 5.62 -17.86 -32.92
N ASN A 153 6.67 -17.36 -33.57
CA ASN A 153 7.97 -18.04 -33.61
C ASN A 153 8.56 -18.21 -32.21
N ILE A 154 8.46 -17.19 -31.34
CA ILE A 154 8.95 -17.28 -29.95
C ILE A 154 8.10 -18.25 -29.13
N ILE A 155 6.77 -18.16 -29.20
CA ILE A 155 5.86 -19.09 -28.53
C ILE A 155 6.18 -20.53 -28.95
N ASN A 156 6.36 -20.80 -30.25
CA ASN A 156 6.69 -22.14 -30.74
C ASN A 156 8.08 -22.62 -30.28
N LYS A 157 9.09 -21.74 -30.26
CA LYS A 157 10.46 -22.09 -29.86
C LYS A 157 10.61 -22.30 -28.35
N THR A 158 9.78 -21.63 -27.54
CA THR A 158 9.83 -21.71 -26.08
C THR A 158 8.84 -22.73 -25.52
N GLY A 159 7.75 -23.00 -26.24
CA GLY A 159 6.63 -23.81 -25.75
C GLY A 159 5.86 -23.12 -24.61
N CYS A 160 6.01 -21.80 -24.43
CA CYS A 160 5.39 -21.10 -23.31
C CYS A 160 3.86 -21.11 -23.41
N ASN A 161 3.20 -21.20 -22.25
CA ASN A 161 1.75 -21.02 -22.17
C ASN A 161 1.44 -19.53 -22.15
N GLN A 162 0.71 -19.05 -23.16
CA GLN A 162 0.45 -17.62 -23.34
C GLN A 162 -0.31 -17.03 -22.15
N SER A 163 -1.25 -17.79 -21.59
CA SER A 163 -2.06 -17.36 -20.43
C SER A 163 -1.29 -17.29 -19.10
N ARG A 164 -0.05 -17.80 -19.08
CA ARG A 164 0.90 -17.79 -17.95
C ARG A 164 2.18 -17.01 -18.29
N THR A 165 2.17 -16.24 -19.38
CA THR A 165 3.32 -15.46 -19.85
C THR A 165 3.07 -13.95 -19.69
N LEU A 166 3.95 -13.28 -18.95
CA LEU A 166 4.05 -11.83 -18.89
C LEU A 166 4.87 -11.31 -20.07
N TYR A 167 4.46 -10.17 -20.64
CA TYR A 167 5.19 -9.52 -21.73
C TYR A 167 5.33 -8.02 -21.47
N LEU A 168 6.56 -7.53 -21.48
CA LEU A 168 6.90 -6.13 -21.20
C LEU A 168 7.50 -5.45 -22.43
N ASP A 169 6.94 -4.32 -22.83
CA ASP A 169 7.38 -3.53 -23.99
C ASP A 169 6.97 -2.06 -23.81
N ASP A 170 7.73 -1.14 -24.38
CA ASP A 170 7.45 0.30 -24.30
C ASP A 170 6.42 0.77 -25.34
N LYS A 171 6.21 -0.01 -26.41
CA LYS A 171 5.33 0.38 -27.52
C LYS A 171 3.95 -0.26 -27.45
N ALA A 172 2.91 0.57 -27.55
CA ALA A 172 1.53 0.12 -27.48
C ALA A 172 1.17 -0.90 -28.59
N GLU A 173 1.69 -0.73 -29.80
CA GLU A 173 1.49 -1.65 -30.92
C GLU A 173 2.10 -3.03 -30.67
N ASN A 174 3.23 -3.08 -29.95
CA ASN A 174 3.87 -4.33 -29.57
C ASN A 174 3.06 -5.04 -28.49
N ILE A 175 2.67 -4.33 -27.43
CA ILE A 175 1.77 -4.83 -26.38
C ILE A 175 0.47 -5.37 -26.99
N CYS A 176 -0.13 -4.65 -27.94
CA CYS A 176 -1.33 -5.08 -28.65
C CYS A 176 -1.12 -6.43 -29.37
N ALA A 177 -0.03 -6.56 -30.13
CA ALA A 177 0.30 -7.79 -30.84
C ALA A 177 0.50 -8.98 -29.90
N GLY A 178 1.19 -8.80 -28.77
CA GLY A 178 1.36 -9.84 -27.75
C GLY A 178 0.02 -10.25 -27.11
N ARG A 179 -0.83 -9.28 -26.77
CA ARG A 179 -2.16 -9.53 -26.17
C ARG A 179 -3.13 -10.21 -27.13
N LEU A 180 -3.08 -9.92 -28.43
CA LEU A 180 -3.84 -10.63 -29.47
C LEU A 180 -3.54 -12.13 -29.52
N LEU A 181 -2.36 -12.54 -29.06
CA LEU A 181 -1.94 -13.94 -28.96
C LEU A 181 -2.11 -14.52 -27.55
N GLY A 182 -2.74 -13.79 -26.64
CA GLY A 182 -3.08 -14.26 -25.29
C GLY A 182 -2.04 -14.01 -24.21
N LEU A 183 -0.96 -13.27 -24.51
CA LEU A 183 0.03 -12.87 -23.50
C LEU A 183 -0.55 -11.79 -22.57
N ARG A 184 -0.11 -11.75 -21.31
CA ARG A 184 -0.40 -10.63 -20.40
C ARG A 184 0.62 -9.52 -20.67
N GLY A 185 0.29 -8.64 -21.60
CA GLY A 185 1.11 -7.47 -21.95
C GLY A 185 0.95 -6.32 -20.96
N GLU A 186 2.05 -5.84 -20.39
CA GLU A 186 2.14 -4.63 -19.54
C GLU A 186 3.06 -3.60 -20.20
N MET A 187 2.56 -2.38 -20.36
CA MET A 187 3.29 -1.29 -21.01
C MET A 187 4.35 -0.71 -20.07
N VAL A 188 5.56 -0.53 -20.59
CA VAL A 188 6.69 0.05 -19.85
C VAL A 188 7.10 1.37 -20.48
N ASP A 189 6.55 2.47 -19.96
CA ASP A 189 6.99 3.81 -20.34
C ASP A 189 7.57 4.56 -19.12
N ARG A 190 8.07 5.78 -19.33
CA ARG A 190 8.68 6.59 -18.26
C ARG A 190 7.75 6.82 -17.04
N ASN A 191 6.43 6.81 -17.22
CA ASN A 191 5.46 7.05 -16.16
C ASN A 191 4.94 5.75 -15.53
N HIS A 192 4.95 4.64 -16.27
CA HIS A 192 4.35 3.36 -15.85
C HIS A 192 5.37 2.23 -15.60
N ARG A 193 6.66 2.47 -15.78
CA ARG A 193 7.72 1.47 -15.60
C ARG A 193 7.69 0.80 -14.22
N ARG A 194 7.59 1.58 -13.15
CA ARG A 194 7.49 1.06 -11.78
C ARG A 194 6.27 0.15 -11.58
N ARG A 195 5.12 0.57 -12.12
CA ARG A 195 3.88 -0.23 -12.13
C ARG A 195 4.12 -1.59 -12.76
N ALA A 196 4.65 -1.62 -13.98
CA ALA A 196 4.87 -2.86 -14.72
C ALA A 196 5.83 -3.80 -13.96
N PHE A 197 6.90 -3.26 -13.37
CA PHE A 197 7.85 -4.07 -12.61
C PHE A 197 7.29 -4.59 -11.28
N ASN A 198 6.45 -3.81 -10.59
CA ASN A 198 5.76 -4.29 -9.39
C ASN A 198 4.74 -5.39 -9.71
N ILE A 199 4.05 -5.29 -10.85
CA ILE A 199 3.19 -6.38 -11.36
C ILE A 199 4.00 -7.66 -11.58
N VAL A 200 5.21 -7.57 -12.15
CA VAL A 200 6.11 -8.73 -12.27
C VAL A 200 6.47 -9.31 -10.90
N ARG A 201 6.90 -8.48 -9.94
CA ARG A 201 7.24 -8.96 -8.59
C ARG A 201 6.07 -9.65 -7.91
N HIS A 202 4.86 -9.15 -8.10
CA HIS A 202 3.66 -9.76 -7.55
C HIS A 202 3.31 -11.08 -8.26
N LEU A 203 3.06 -11.02 -9.57
CA LEU A 203 2.49 -12.12 -10.33
C LEU A 203 3.49 -13.24 -10.65
N LEU A 204 4.77 -12.91 -10.83
CA LEU A 204 5.82 -13.86 -11.19
C LEU A 204 6.67 -14.28 -10.00
N LEU A 205 6.94 -13.41 -9.03
CA LEU A 205 7.81 -13.75 -7.89
C LEU A 205 7.05 -14.06 -6.60
N GLY A 206 5.81 -13.58 -6.45
CA GLY A 206 5.09 -13.65 -5.18
C GLY A 206 5.81 -12.94 -4.04
N ASP A 207 6.74 -12.02 -4.34
CA ASP A 207 7.64 -11.42 -3.34
C ASP A 207 7.05 -10.15 -2.71
N THR A 208 5.87 -9.68 -3.15
CA THR A 208 5.28 -8.43 -2.66
C THR A 208 5.08 -8.41 -1.15
N SER A 209 4.47 -9.46 -0.58
CA SER A 209 4.23 -9.58 0.87
C SER A 209 5.55 -9.74 1.63
N SER A 210 6.48 -10.52 1.11
CA SER A 210 7.83 -10.68 1.67
C SER A 210 8.62 -9.37 1.69
N ARG A 211 8.53 -8.55 0.64
CA ARG A 211 9.13 -7.19 0.60
C ARG A 211 8.51 -6.26 1.63
N ALA A 212 7.19 -6.31 1.79
CA ALA A 212 6.48 -5.55 2.82
C ALA A 212 6.97 -5.95 4.23
N GLU A 213 7.14 -7.25 4.47
CA GLU A 213 7.67 -7.74 5.75
C GLU A 213 9.13 -7.31 5.97
N ARG A 214 9.99 -7.40 4.95
CA ARG A 214 11.38 -6.92 5.03
C ARG A 214 11.43 -5.43 5.36
N PHE A 215 10.57 -4.61 4.75
CA PHE A 215 10.44 -3.19 5.11
C PHE A 215 10.05 -3.01 6.58
N LEU A 216 9.01 -3.71 7.05
CA LEU A 216 8.53 -3.60 8.42
C LEU A 216 9.61 -3.98 9.44
N ARG A 217 10.34 -5.07 9.20
CA ARG A 217 11.44 -5.53 10.08
C ARG A 217 12.67 -4.63 10.01
N ALA A 218 13.06 -4.17 8.82
CA ALA A 218 14.20 -3.26 8.64
C ALA A 218 13.97 -1.90 9.31
N ASN A 219 12.71 -1.51 9.49
CA ASN A 219 12.30 -0.27 10.14
C ASN A 219 11.73 -0.50 11.55
N ALA A 220 12.02 -1.64 12.20
CA ALA A 220 11.62 -1.91 13.57
C ALA A 220 11.99 -0.74 14.51
N GLY A 221 11.05 -0.29 15.34
CA GLY A 221 11.19 0.87 16.23
C GLY A 221 11.15 2.24 15.53
N LYS A 222 11.07 2.28 14.20
CA LYS A 222 11.09 3.49 13.35
C LYS A 222 9.89 3.59 12.41
N LEU A 223 8.81 2.85 12.70
CA LEU A 223 7.55 2.87 11.95
C LEU A 223 6.68 4.08 12.31
N ASP A 224 7.30 5.26 12.43
CA ASP A 224 6.65 6.48 12.93
C ASP A 224 5.55 6.99 11.98
N SER A 225 4.58 7.69 12.56
CA SER A 225 3.68 8.54 11.77
C SER A 225 4.38 9.85 11.42
N VAL A 226 3.80 10.58 10.47
CA VAL A 226 4.27 11.89 10.03
C VAL A 226 3.10 12.87 9.93
N ILE A 227 3.33 14.11 10.33
CA ILE A 227 2.45 15.23 10.04
C ILE A 227 2.93 15.86 8.73
N ILE A 228 2.09 15.80 7.71
CA ILE A 228 2.38 16.33 6.37
C ILE A 228 2.19 17.85 6.39
N LEU A 229 3.27 18.59 6.14
CA LEU A 229 3.28 20.06 6.15
C LEU A 229 3.87 20.62 4.84
N PRO A 230 3.45 21.82 4.38
CA PRO A 230 4.00 22.44 3.17
C PRO A 230 5.53 22.66 3.19
N GLY A 231 6.15 22.70 4.38
CA GLY A 231 7.59 22.92 4.58
C GLY A 231 8.42 21.65 4.83
N GLY A 232 7.81 20.47 4.73
CA GLY A 232 8.43 19.18 5.03
C GLY A 232 7.73 18.44 6.15
N ASP A 233 7.79 17.11 6.09
CA ASP A 233 7.09 16.23 7.04
C ASP A 233 7.74 16.27 8.42
N MET A 234 6.90 16.27 9.45
CA MET A 234 7.33 16.23 10.86
C MET A 234 7.01 14.87 11.47
N VAL A 235 8.02 14.21 12.02
CA VAL A 235 7.86 12.90 12.67
C VAL A 235 6.94 13.01 13.89
N LEU A 236 6.02 12.05 14.01
CA LEU A 236 5.07 11.93 15.09
C LEU A 236 5.12 10.52 15.68
N LYS A 237 5.49 10.43 16.96
CA LYS A 237 5.37 9.17 17.71
C LYS A 237 4.00 9.05 18.37
N ASP A 238 3.26 8.02 17.99
CA ASP A 238 1.93 7.75 18.51
C ASP A 238 1.74 6.26 18.84
N ASN A 239 0.95 5.97 19.87
CA ASN A 239 0.56 4.62 20.22
C ASN A 239 -0.44 4.07 19.20
N PHE A 240 -1.26 4.92 18.59
CA PHE A 240 -2.40 4.53 17.77
C PHE A 240 -1.99 3.67 16.56
N ALA A 241 -1.13 4.19 15.69
CA ALA A 241 -0.61 3.49 14.53
C ALA A 241 0.24 2.29 14.93
N GLN A 242 1.01 2.37 16.03
CA GLN A 242 1.82 1.25 16.53
C GLN A 242 0.94 0.07 16.97
N LEU A 243 -0.16 0.32 17.69
CA LEU A 243 -1.12 -0.72 18.07
C LEU A 243 -1.78 -1.36 16.85
N LEU A 244 -2.09 -0.57 15.81
CA LEU A 244 -2.66 -1.09 14.56
C LEU A 244 -1.65 -1.92 13.77
N ILE A 245 -0.40 -1.48 13.69
CA ILE A 245 0.69 -2.25 13.08
C ILE A 245 0.85 -3.58 13.82
N TRP A 246 0.88 -3.57 15.16
CA TRP A 246 0.98 -4.80 15.93
C TRP A 246 -0.21 -5.73 15.65
N GLY A 247 -1.44 -5.26 15.75
CA GLY A 247 -2.61 -6.11 15.51
C GLY A 247 -2.70 -6.65 14.07
N LEU A 248 -2.22 -5.87 13.09
CA LEU A 248 -2.17 -6.31 11.70
C LEU A 248 -1.05 -7.31 11.44
N THR A 249 0.09 -7.20 12.10
CA THR A 249 1.27 -8.02 11.79
C THR A 249 1.50 -9.17 12.75
N GLU A 250 0.94 -9.08 13.96
CA GLU A 250 1.25 -9.92 15.12
C GLU A 250 2.73 -9.87 15.53
N MET A 251 3.49 -8.88 15.04
CA MET A 251 4.89 -8.65 15.36
C MET A 251 5.00 -7.55 16.44
N ASP A 252 5.26 -7.94 17.69
CA ASP A 252 5.41 -7.00 18.81
C ASP A 252 6.83 -6.42 18.91
N ASP A 253 7.80 -7.07 18.28
CA ASP A 253 9.22 -6.71 18.26
C ASP A 253 9.55 -5.54 17.32
N ILE A 254 8.65 -5.23 16.37
CA ILE A 254 8.86 -4.13 15.41
C ILE A 254 8.25 -2.80 15.85
N VAL A 255 7.38 -2.81 16.87
CA VAL A 255 6.64 -1.62 17.34
C VAL A 255 7.26 -1.02 18.61
N TYR A 256 6.96 0.24 18.86
CA TYR A 256 7.18 0.87 20.17
C TYR A 256 5.84 1.29 20.78
N LEU A 257 5.76 1.32 22.12
CA LEU A 257 4.57 1.78 22.83
C LEU A 257 4.95 2.49 24.13
N VAL A 258 4.16 3.51 24.49
CA VAL A 258 4.12 4.06 25.85
C VAL A 258 2.82 3.59 26.50
N TRP A 259 2.98 2.70 27.47
CA TRP A 259 1.89 2.07 28.21
C TRP A 259 1.19 3.08 29.14
N PRO A 260 -0.07 2.83 29.56
CA PRO A 260 -0.78 3.71 30.49
C PRO A 260 -0.06 3.94 31.82
N ASP A 261 0.77 2.98 32.25
CA ASP A 261 1.61 3.08 33.46
C ASP A 261 2.90 3.90 33.25
N GLY A 262 3.12 4.45 32.05
CA GLY A 262 4.30 5.21 31.66
C GLY A 262 5.50 4.37 31.20
N THR A 263 5.41 3.04 31.27
CA THR A 263 6.49 2.16 30.78
C THR A 263 6.59 2.25 29.27
N VAL A 264 7.81 2.09 28.76
CA VAL A 264 8.10 2.11 27.33
C VAL A 264 8.45 0.70 26.83
N GLN A 265 7.93 0.33 25.66
CA GLN A 265 8.31 -0.88 24.90
C GLN A 265 8.99 -0.45 23.60
N GLY A 266 9.99 -1.24 23.17
CA GLY A 266 10.73 -1.00 21.93
C GLY A 266 11.86 0.02 22.07
N ASP A 267 12.63 0.23 20.99
CA ASP A 267 13.69 1.23 20.94
C ASP A 267 13.09 2.64 20.76
N PHE A 268 12.76 3.26 21.89
CA PHE A 268 12.22 4.61 21.94
C PHE A 268 13.35 5.61 22.20
N GLN A 269 13.92 6.18 21.14
CA GLN A 269 14.84 7.30 21.28
C GLN A 269 14.03 8.58 21.60
N GLU A 270 14.17 9.08 22.83
CA GLU A 270 13.35 10.17 23.39
C GLU A 270 13.39 11.48 22.57
N PRO A 271 12.26 12.21 22.59
CA PRO A 271 12.27 13.49 23.28
C PRO A 271 11.11 13.61 24.29
N GLY A 272 11.43 13.48 25.58
CA GLY A 272 10.59 13.92 26.70
C GLY A 272 9.36 13.07 27.02
N LEU A 273 9.42 12.33 28.13
CA LEU A 273 8.30 11.58 28.73
C LEU A 273 7.03 12.43 28.89
N ILE A 274 5.88 11.80 28.67
CA ILE A 274 4.56 12.34 29.00
C ILE A 274 4.46 12.42 30.53
N ASP A 275 4.38 13.62 31.10
CA ASP A 275 3.94 13.81 32.49
C ASP A 275 2.46 13.44 32.53
N THR A 276 2.16 12.18 32.83
CA THR A 276 0.83 11.82 33.32
C THR A 276 0.70 12.48 34.69
N GLU A 277 -0.22 13.44 34.81
CA GLU A 277 -0.40 14.30 35.99
C GLU A 277 -0.13 13.59 37.32
N ARG A 278 1.02 13.88 37.94
CA ARG A 278 1.17 13.77 39.40
C ARG A 278 0.55 15.02 40.00
N PRO A 279 -0.44 14.93 40.90
CA PRO A 279 -0.92 16.10 41.61
C PRO A 279 0.26 16.62 42.45
N SER A 280 0.69 17.84 42.17
CA SER A 280 1.60 18.59 43.03
C SER A 280 0.93 18.77 44.39
N SER A 281 1.61 18.32 45.43
CA SER A 281 1.32 18.73 46.80
C SER A 281 1.64 20.23 46.96
N SER A 282 0.73 20.98 47.60
CA SER A 282 0.74 22.44 47.93
C SER A 282 0.13 23.35 46.83
N THR A 283 -0.83 24.25 47.06
CA THR A 283 -1.36 24.91 48.27
C THR A 283 -2.77 25.47 48.00
N SER A 284 -3.55 25.61 49.07
CA SER A 284 -4.90 26.21 49.23
C SER A 284 -5.38 27.29 48.25
N SER A 285 -6.59 27.11 47.70
CA SER A 285 -7.70 28.09 47.79
C SER A 285 -9.02 27.47 47.31
N THR A 286 -10.10 27.98 47.88
CA THR A 286 -11.45 27.43 47.97
C THR A 286 -12.23 27.42 46.65
N ALA A 287 -12.61 26.22 46.19
CA ALA A 287 -13.73 25.99 45.29
C ALA A 287 -14.43 24.67 45.65
N SER A 288 -15.76 24.66 45.56
CA SER A 288 -16.69 23.63 46.02
C SER A 288 -16.37 22.21 45.49
N PRO A 289 -16.60 21.14 46.28
CA PRO A 289 -16.26 19.79 45.86
C PRO A 289 -17.33 19.23 44.93
N SER A 290 -17.10 19.26 43.62
CA SER A 290 -17.64 18.22 42.73
C SER A 290 -16.74 16.99 42.88
N THR A 291 -17.21 16.01 43.65
CA THR A 291 -16.52 14.74 43.89
C THR A 291 -16.17 14.07 42.55
N PRO A 292 -14.89 13.80 42.23
CA PRO A 292 -14.56 12.90 41.12
C PRO A 292 -15.13 11.53 41.47
N ASN A 293 -15.89 10.94 40.56
CA ASN A 293 -16.53 9.65 40.80
C ASN A 293 -15.44 8.60 41.09
N LYS A 294 -15.51 7.89 42.23
CA LYS A 294 -14.46 6.95 42.71
C LYS A 294 -14.08 5.86 41.69
N GLN A 295 -14.93 5.58 40.70
CA GLN A 295 -14.71 4.60 39.63
C GLN A 295 -13.70 5.06 38.55
N GLN A 296 -13.51 6.37 38.33
CA GLN A 296 -12.56 6.89 37.34
C GLN A 296 -11.09 6.73 37.79
N VAL A 297 -10.86 6.49 39.09
CA VAL A 297 -9.52 6.34 39.68
C VAL A 297 -8.97 4.91 39.50
N SER A 298 -9.81 3.88 39.35
CA SER A 298 -9.36 2.48 39.20
C SER A 298 -9.06 2.06 37.76
N ALA A 299 -9.55 2.80 36.76
CA ALA A 299 -9.30 2.53 35.34
C ALA A 299 -8.02 3.19 34.79
N LYS A 300 -7.32 4.04 35.59
CA LYS A 300 -6.18 4.86 35.11
C LYS A 300 -5.07 4.08 34.41
N ASN A 301 -4.81 2.83 34.82
CA ASN A 301 -3.79 1.98 34.18
C ASN A 301 -4.30 1.25 32.92
N GLY A 302 -5.55 1.47 32.52
CA GLY A 302 -6.18 0.83 31.36
C GLY A 302 -6.54 1.78 30.22
N LEU A 303 -6.50 3.10 30.45
CA LEU A 303 -6.87 4.10 29.45
C LEU A 303 -5.62 4.56 28.68
N TRP A 304 -5.72 4.62 27.36
CA TRP A 304 -4.59 4.92 26.48
C TRP A 304 -4.69 6.32 25.89
N CYS A 305 -3.52 6.94 25.71
CA CYS A 305 -3.35 8.18 24.98
C CYS A 305 -2.92 7.88 23.54
N TYR A 306 -3.48 8.61 22.57
CA TYR A 306 -3.02 8.60 21.18
C TYR A 306 -1.50 8.79 21.05
N PHE A 307 -0.93 9.82 21.68
CA PHE A 307 0.49 10.13 21.54
C PHE A 307 1.37 9.25 22.43
N ALA A 308 2.51 8.83 21.89
CA ALA A 308 3.57 8.13 22.61
C ALA A 308 4.68 9.10 23.09
N GLN A 309 4.56 10.39 22.79
CA GLN A 309 5.48 11.44 23.21
C GLN A 309 4.70 12.68 23.64
N LYS A 310 5.38 13.71 24.17
CA LYS A 310 4.75 15.00 24.43
C LYS A 310 4.03 15.51 23.16
N PRO A 311 2.77 15.94 23.24
CA PRO A 311 2.03 16.32 22.05
C PRO A 311 2.72 17.49 21.36
N ILE A 312 2.98 17.36 20.05
CA ILE A 312 3.80 18.36 19.32
C ILE A 312 3.03 19.68 19.11
N LEU A 313 1.70 19.63 19.15
CA LEU A 313 0.82 20.72 18.73
C LEU A 313 -0.20 21.17 19.80
N THR A 314 -0.17 20.58 21.00
CA THR A 314 -1.00 20.98 22.17
C THR A 314 -0.24 20.78 23.46
N GLU A 315 -0.54 21.57 24.51
CA GLU A 315 0.13 21.44 25.81
C GLU A 315 -0.19 20.12 26.53
N ASN A 316 -1.47 19.69 26.55
CA ASN A 316 -1.90 18.43 27.17
C ASN A 316 -2.86 17.66 26.24
N TYR A 317 -2.60 16.36 26.02
CA TYR A 317 -3.52 15.46 25.32
C TYR A 317 -3.94 14.32 26.27
N SER A 318 -5.25 14.19 26.46
CA SER A 318 -5.85 13.22 27.39
C SER A 318 -6.02 11.84 26.76
N THR A 319 -6.29 10.84 27.59
CA THR A 319 -6.70 9.51 27.14
C THR A 319 -8.00 9.59 26.34
N ASP A 320 -8.10 8.74 25.32
CA ASP A 320 -9.23 8.74 24.38
C ASP A 320 -9.79 7.32 24.20
N ILE A 321 -11.09 7.25 23.88
CA ILE A 321 -11.82 5.99 23.73
C ILE A 321 -11.25 5.16 22.58
N GLU A 322 -10.87 5.81 21.47
CA GLU A 322 -10.46 5.12 20.25
C GLU A 322 -9.15 4.35 20.46
N THR A 323 -8.10 5.05 20.91
CA THR A 323 -6.80 4.45 21.21
C THR A 323 -6.92 3.39 22.30
N THR A 324 -7.75 3.65 23.32
CA THR A 324 -8.03 2.68 24.38
C THR A 324 -8.65 1.40 23.79
N SER A 325 -9.70 1.54 22.99
CA SER A 325 -10.37 0.39 22.37
C SER A 325 -9.43 -0.38 21.43
N VAL A 326 -8.68 0.34 20.60
CA VAL A 326 -7.68 -0.21 19.68
C VAL A 326 -6.61 -1.00 20.43
N ALA A 327 -6.16 -0.57 21.62
CA ALA A 327 -5.17 -1.32 22.40
C ALA A 327 -5.66 -2.73 22.79
N TYR A 328 -6.86 -2.84 23.35
CA TYR A 328 -7.43 -4.14 23.75
C TYR A 328 -7.89 -5.01 22.57
N LEU A 329 -8.19 -4.38 21.43
CA LEU A 329 -8.53 -5.09 20.20
C LEU A 329 -7.29 -5.73 19.57
N ASN A 330 -6.14 -5.05 19.58
CA ASN A 330 -4.95 -5.43 18.82
C ASN A 330 -3.85 -6.13 19.64
N ILE A 331 -3.80 -5.95 20.97
CA ILE A 331 -2.90 -6.74 21.81
C ILE A 331 -3.53 -8.13 22.05
N PRO A 332 -2.90 -9.24 21.63
CA PRO A 332 -3.48 -10.57 21.81
C PRO A 332 -3.69 -10.92 23.29
N THR A 333 -4.84 -11.48 23.65
CA THR A 333 -5.16 -11.85 25.05
C THR A 333 -4.25 -12.94 25.62
N THR A 334 -3.65 -13.74 24.74
CA THR A 334 -2.65 -14.76 25.06
C THR A 334 -1.24 -14.18 25.25
N HIS A 335 -1.01 -12.94 24.81
CA HIS A 335 0.28 -12.29 24.91
C HIS A 335 0.60 -11.89 26.36
N HIS A 336 1.85 -12.05 26.78
CA HIS A 336 2.26 -11.76 28.15
C HIS A 336 2.01 -10.30 28.56
N SER A 337 2.17 -9.35 27.63
CA SER A 337 1.91 -7.93 27.86
C SER A 337 0.44 -7.60 28.10
N PHE A 338 -0.52 -8.45 27.70
CA PHE A 338 -1.94 -8.21 27.96
C PHE A 338 -2.24 -8.16 29.46
N LYS A 339 -1.49 -8.90 30.28
CA LYS A 339 -1.63 -8.91 31.76
C LYS A 339 -1.27 -7.56 32.41
N ARG A 340 -0.63 -6.65 31.67
CA ARG A 340 -0.30 -5.30 32.12
C ARG A 340 -1.49 -4.35 32.04
N LEU A 341 -2.46 -4.67 31.19
CA LEU A 341 -3.67 -3.88 31.01
C LEU A 341 -4.59 -4.03 32.22
N ALA A 342 -5.37 -2.99 32.49
CA ALA A 342 -6.48 -3.11 33.43
C ALA A 342 -7.47 -4.19 32.96
N HIS A 343 -8.21 -4.77 33.89
CA HIS A 343 -9.23 -5.75 33.55
C HIS A 343 -10.26 -5.13 32.58
N PRO A 344 -10.65 -5.81 31.47
CA PRO A 344 -11.48 -5.17 30.44
C PRO A 344 -12.85 -4.70 30.96
N SER A 345 -13.39 -5.29 32.03
CA SER A 345 -14.63 -4.81 32.67
C SER A 345 -14.52 -3.36 33.16
N LEU A 346 -13.37 -2.95 33.71
CA LEU A 346 -13.16 -1.58 34.20
C LEU A 346 -13.14 -0.57 33.07
N VAL A 347 -12.56 -0.96 31.92
CA VAL A 347 -12.51 -0.11 30.73
C VAL A 347 -13.90 -0.04 30.07
N ALA A 348 -14.63 -1.16 30.03
CA ALA A 348 -15.99 -1.17 29.55
C ALA A 348 -16.92 -0.26 30.38
N GLU A 349 -16.84 -0.34 31.71
CA GLU A 349 -17.57 0.56 32.61
C GLU A 349 -17.23 2.02 32.34
N ALA A 350 -15.95 2.35 32.13
CA ALA A 350 -15.51 3.69 31.79
C ALA A 350 -16.11 4.17 30.45
N ILE A 351 -16.12 3.34 29.42
CA ILE A 351 -16.73 3.66 28.11
C ILE A 351 -18.23 3.88 28.26
N LEU A 352 -18.94 2.95 28.93
CA LEU A 352 -20.39 3.01 29.12
C LEU A 352 -20.84 4.21 29.95
N ALA A 353 -19.98 4.72 30.83
CA ALA A 353 -20.23 5.92 31.61
C ALA A 353 -19.87 7.23 30.87
N ASN A 354 -19.08 7.17 29.79
CA ASN A 354 -18.56 8.35 29.09
C ASN A 354 -19.55 8.89 28.04
N LEU A 355 -20.76 9.24 28.50
CA LEU A 355 -21.86 9.69 27.65
C LEU A 355 -21.95 11.22 27.62
N ASN A 356 -22.22 11.76 26.43
CA ASN A 356 -22.58 13.16 26.26
C ASN A 356 -24.06 13.42 26.60
N ALA A 357 -24.50 14.68 26.45
CA ALA A 357 -25.89 15.08 26.73
C ALA A 357 -26.95 14.35 25.89
N ASP A 358 -26.61 13.88 24.69
CA ASP A 358 -27.52 13.15 23.80
C ASP A 358 -27.54 11.63 24.08
N GLY A 359 -26.59 11.14 24.89
CA GLY A 359 -26.42 9.73 25.21
C GLY A 359 -25.52 8.96 24.24
N HIS A 360 -24.58 9.65 23.58
CA HIS A 360 -23.53 9.05 22.76
C HIS A 360 -22.18 9.06 23.48
N TRP A 361 -21.30 8.12 23.16
CA TRP A 361 -19.95 8.10 23.73
C TRP A 361 -19.09 9.28 23.27
N GLU A 362 -18.35 9.87 24.19
CA GLU A 362 -17.43 10.98 23.91
C GLU A 362 -16.02 10.49 23.57
N ALA A 363 -15.35 11.20 22.66
CA ALA A 363 -14.01 10.82 22.22
C ALA A 363 -12.96 10.77 23.35
N TYR A 364 -13.06 11.65 24.34
CA TYR A 364 -12.09 11.79 25.43
C TYR A 364 -12.71 11.38 26.76
N PHE A 365 -11.93 10.75 27.64
CA PHE A 365 -12.37 10.41 29.00
C PHE A 365 -12.27 11.59 29.99
N ASN A 366 -11.62 12.69 29.60
CA ASN A 366 -11.50 13.90 30.42
C ASN A 366 -12.61 14.90 30.10
N SER A 367 -13.17 15.52 31.15
CA SER A 367 -14.22 16.53 31.09
C SER A 367 -13.83 17.84 30.40
N ASP A 368 -12.54 18.16 30.30
CA ASP A 368 -12.12 19.44 29.72
C ASP A 368 -12.30 19.51 28.19
N ARG A 369 -12.70 18.40 27.54
CA ARG A 369 -12.89 18.29 26.08
C ARG A 369 -14.25 17.66 25.68
N HIS A 370 -15.31 17.92 26.45
CA HIS A 370 -16.68 17.46 26.19
C HIS A 370 -17.24 17.87 24.81
N GLY A 371 -18.24 17.12 24.33
CA GLY A 371 -19.06 17.42 23.16
C GLY A 371 -18.51 16.94 21.81
N ARG A 372 -17.50 16.07 21.80
CA ARG A 372 -16.92 15.52 20.57
C ARG A 372 -17.29 14.06 20.37
N ILE A 373 -18.14 13.81 19.38
CA ILE A 373 -18.42 12.48 18.85
C ILE A 373 -17.57 12.28 17.59
N ASN A 374 -17.09 11.06 17.40
CA ASN A 374 -16.42 10.61 16.18
C ASN A 374 -16.97 9.20 15.85
N PRO A 375 -17.54 8.97 14.66
CA PRO A 375 -18.08 7.67 14.27
C PRO A 375 -17.08 6.52 14.33
N GLU A 376 -15.84 6.68 13.84
CA GLU A 376 -14.77 5.68 13.88
C GLU A 376 -14.38 5.29 15.31
N MET A 377 -14.35 6.27 16.22
CA MET A 377 -14.17 6.05 17.65
C MET A 377 -15.32 5.25 18.24
N CYS A 378 -16.56 5.62 17.93
CA CYS A 378 -17.75 4.89 18.37
C CYS A 378 -17.72 3.44 17.87
N ILE A 379 -17.32 3.20 16.62
CA ILE A 379 -17.20 1.84 16.07
C ILE A 379 -16.11 1.06 16.82
N SER A 380 -14.95 1.65 17.09
CA SER A 380 -13.88 1.01 17.86
C SER A 380 -14.35 0.62 19.27
N ALA A 381 -15.12 1.48 19.94
CA ALA A 381 -15.72 1.18 21.23
C ALA A 381 -16.78 0.07 21.14
N LEU A 382 -17.65 0.08 20.12
CA LEU A 382 -18.62 -1.00 19.87
C LEU A 382 -17.88 -2.33 19.68
N ARG A 383 -16.82 -2.36 18.89
CA ARG A 383 -15.98 -3.57 18.70
C ARG A 383 -15.38 -4.06 20.03
N PHE A 384 -14.89 -3.15 20.87
CA PHE A 384 -14.40 -3.49 22.20
C PHE A 384 -15.51 -4.13 23.06
N ILE A 385 -16.70 -3.51 23.12
CA ILE A 385 -17.85 -4.06 23.85
C ILE A 385 -18.33 -5.38 23.23
N ASN A 386 -18.24 -5.58 21.91
CA ASN A 386 -18.57 -6.86 21.28
C ASN A 386 -17.59 -7.96 21.70
N LYS A 387 -16.30 -7.65 21.80
CA LYS A 387 -15.25 -8.62 22.17
C LYS A 387 -15.27 -8.97 23.66
N PHE A 388 -15.57 -8.01 24.53
CA PHE A 388 -15.44 -8.16 25.98
C PHE A 388 -16.75 -8.03 26.76
N GLY A 389 -17.84 -7.55 26.17
CA GLY A 389 -19.11 -7.30 26.84
C GLY A 389 -20.02 -8.53 26.92
N SER A 390 -19.56 -9.59 27.58
CA SER A 390 -20.41 -10.71 27.96
C SER A 390 -21.11 -10.43 29.29
N ALA A 391 -22.22 -11.12 29.57
CA ALA A 391 -22.97 -10.98 30.83
C ALA A 391 -22.11 -11.27 32.09
N ASP A 392 -21.09 -12.12 31.94
CA ASP A 392 -20.14 -12.45 33.01
C ASP A 392 -19.13 -11.32 33.26
N LEU A 393 -18.79 -10.53 32.23
CA LEU A 393 -17.81 -9.45 32.32
C LEU A 393 -18.44 -8.10 32.59
N ILE A 394 -19.64 -7.85 32.05
CA ILE A 394 -20.43 -6.63 32.20
C ILE A 394 -21.90 -7.02 32.46
N PRO A 395 -22.36 -6.98 33.72
CA PRO A 395 -23.74 -7.30 34.04
C PRO A 395 -24.74 -6.44 33.25
N GLY A 396 -25.70 -7.10 32.59
CA GLY A 396 -26.77 -6.45 31.83
C GLY A 396 -26.46 -6.13 30.36
N ILE A 397 -25.23 -6.36 29.89
CA ILE A 397 -24.84 -6.20 28.47
C ILE A 397 -24.29 -7.54 27.98
N PRO A 398 -25.13 -8.42 27.41
CA PRO A 398 -24.69 -9.72 26.93
C PRO A 398 -24.01 -9.67 25.56
N ASN A 399 -24.37 -8.69 24.72
CA ASN A 399 -23.84 -8.42 23.38
C ASN A 399 -24.35 -7.04 22.88
N LEU A 400 -24.08 -6.70 21.61
CA LEU A 400 -24.51 -5.41 21.02
C LEU A 400 -25.97 -5.40 20.53
N ASP A 401 -26.66 -6.53 20.51
CA ASP A 401 -28.11 -6.58 20.23
C ASP A 401 -28.95 -6.14 21.45
N VAL A 402 -28.29 -5.81 22.56
CA VAL A 402 -28.92 -5.29 23.77
C VAL A 402 -29.69 -3.99 23.49
N VAL A 403 -30.78 -3.78 24.23
CA VAL A 403 -31.60 -2.56 24.18
C VAL A 403 -31.19 -1.52 25.24
N ASP A 404 -30.05 -1.72 25.91
CA ASP A 404 -29.50 -0.78 26.89
C ASP A 404 -29.14 0.53 26.18
N GLU A 405 -29.77 1.63 26.60
CA GLU A 405 -29.62 2.93 25.93
C GLU A 405 -28.16 3.43 25.89
N ARG A 406 -27.32 3.00 26.84
CA ARG A 406 -25.89 3.35 26.90
C ARG A 406 -25.10 2.79 25.72
N VAL A 407 -25.63 1.76 25.05
CA VAL A 407 -25.05 1.12 23.86
C VAL A 407 -25.91 1.40 22.62
N ALA A 408 -27.24 1.20 22.74
CA ALA A 408 -28.18 1.24 21.63
C ALA A 408 -28.12 2.55 20.84
N LYS A 409 -28.07 3.71 21.52
CA LYS A 409 -27.99 5.02 20.85
C LYS A 409 -26.75 5.17 19.98
N THR A 410 -25.59 4.74 20.46
CA THR A 410 -24.35 4.81 19.69
C THR A 410 -24.32 3.77 18.57
N ARG A 411 -24.83 2.56 18.82
CA ARG A 411 -25.01 1.53 17.78
C ARG A 411 -25.88 2.02 16.63
N ASP A 412 -27.06 2.56 16.96
CA ASP A 412 -28.04 3.01 15.99
C ASP A 412 -27.51 4.20 15.18
N LEU A 413 -26.76 5.12 15.82
CA LEU A 413 -26.04 6.19 15.12
C LEU A 413 -25.10 5.67 14.02
N ILE A 414 -24.39 4.56 14.27
CA ILE A 414 -23.48 3.96 13.28
C ILE A 414 -24.25 3.28 12.14
N VAL A 415 -25.30 2.53 12.46
CA VAL A 415 -26.17 1.88 11.46
C VAL A 415 -26.81 2.94 10.57
N ASP A 416 -27.40 3.98 11.16
CA ASP A 416 -28.03 5.08 10.44
C ASP A 416 -27.00 5.91 9.66
N GLY A 417 -25.80 6.13 10.22
CA GLY A 417 -24.71 6.81 9.54
C GLY A 417 -24.28 6.10 8.26
N LEU A 418 -24.20 4.76 8.30
CA LEU A 418 -23.92 3.93 7.13
C LEU A 418 -25.08 3.97 6.12
N ALA A 419 -26.32 3.81 6.60
CA ALA A 419 -27.53 3.83 5.78
C ALA A 419 -27.69 5.16 5.01
N ASN A 420 -27.44 6.28 5.69
CA ASN A 420 -27.63 7.63 5.17
C ASN A 420 -26.40 8.20 4.43
N ARG A 421 -25.31 7.43 4.31
CA ARG A 421 -24.01 7.90 3.76
C ARG A 421 -23.52 9.17 4.48
N ALA A 422 -23.68 9.24 5.80
CA ALA A 422 -23.40 10.44 6.57
C ALA A 422 -21.94 10.92 6.47
N ILE A 423 -21.00 10.01 6.19
CA ILE A 423 -19.55 10.27 6.13
C ILE A 423 -19.04 10.24 4.67
N LEU A 424 -19.89 10.50 3.66
CA LEU A 424 -19.53 10.44 2.23
C LEU A 424 -18.32 11.30 1.82
N TYR A 425 -18.03 12.36 2.59
CA TYR A 425 -16.91 13.27 2.34
C TYR A 425 -15.87 13.28 3.47
N GLY A 426 -15.89 12.26 4.33
CA GLY A 426 -15.15 12.26 5.59
C GLY A 426 -15.80 13.16 6.64
N ASP A 427 -15.10 13.35 7.75
CA ASP A 427 -15.52 14.14 8.89
C ASP A 427 -14.39 15.06 9.40
N ARG A 428 -14.53 15.55 10.64
CA ARG A 428 -13.54 16.43 11.26
C ARG A 428 -12.17 15.77 11.47
N PHE A 429 -12.15 14.48 11.75
CA PHE A 429 -10.97 13.72 12.11
C PHE A 429 -10.44 12.92 10.93
N TYR A 430 -11.31 12.32 10.13
CA TYR A 430 -10.97 11.45 9.01
C TYR A 430 -11.39 12.13 7.69
N PRO A 431 -10.47 12.58 6.84
CA PRO A 431 -10.80 13.38 5.65
C PRO A 431 -11.41 12.54 4.52
N PHE A 432 -11.62 11.24 4.74
CA PHE A 432 -12.21 10.35 3.76
C PHE A 432 -13.20 9.36 4.41
N PRO A 433 -14.10 8.74 3.63
CA PRO A 433 -15.01 7.71 4.13
C PRO A 433 -14.34 6.36 4.44
N GLU A 434 -13.15 6.09 3.90
CA GLU A 434 -12.53 4.76 3.96
C GLU A 434 -12.21 4.28 5.38
N PRO A 435 -11.72 5.12 6.31
CA PRO A 435 -11.63 4.77 7.73
C PRO A 435 -12.97 4.28 8.29
N PHE A 436 -14.04 5.08 8.20
CA PHE A 436 -15.39 4.67 8.62
C PHE A 436 -15.80 3.32 8.05
N LEU A 437 -15.70 3.13 6.72
CA LEU A 437 -16.10 1.88 6.06
C LEU A 437 -15.23 0.68 6.49
N TYR A 438 -13.93 0.90 6.71
CA TYR A 438 -13.02 -0.13 7.22
C TYR A 438 -13.37 -0.55 8.65
N TRP A 439 -13.62 0.40 9.55
CA TRP A 439 -14.04 0.11 10.92
C TRP A 439 -15.39 -0.59 10.98
N VAL A 440 -16.36 -0.13 10.16
CA VAL A 440 -17.66 -0.81 10.02
C VAL A 440 -17.49 -2.24 9.50
N ALA A 441 -16.63 -2.46 8.51
CA ALA A 441 -16.41 -3.80 7.96
C ALA A 441 -15.79 -4.76 9.00
N MET A 442 -14.88 -4.27 9.85
CA MET A 442 -14.38 -5.07 10.98
C MET A 442 -15.48 -5.41 11.98
N LEU A 443 -16.29 -4.42 12.40
CA LEU A 443 -17.43 -4.65 13.30
C LEU A 443 -18.44 -5.64 12.71
N TYR A 444 -18.76 -5.49 11.41
CA TYR A 444 -19.64 -6.40 10.67
C TYR A 444 -19.14 -7.85 10.73
N CYS A 445 -17.85 -8.09 10.53
CA CYS A 445 -17.28 -9.43 10.65
C CYS A 445 -17.35 -9.96 12.08
N GLU A 446 -16.99 -9.14 13.07
CA GLU A 446 -16.91 -9.52 14.48
C GLU A 446 -18.27 -9.78 15.12
N CYS A 447 -19.33 -9.14 14.63
CA CYS A 447 -20.69 -9.31 15.16
C CYS A 447 -21.41 -10.54 14.61
N LYS A 448 -20.87 -11.23 13.61
CA LYS A 448 -21.57 -12.32 12.89
C LYS A 448 -22.17 -13.37 13.83
N ASP A 449 -21.41 -13.79 14.83
CA ASP A 449 -21.83 -14.83 15.77
C ASP A 449 -22.29 -14.27 17.13
N THR A 450 -21.80 -13.08 17.52
CA THR A 450 -22.06 -12.49 18.85
C THR A 450 -23.29 -11.58 18.87
N SER A 451 -23.56 -10.86 17.78
CA SER A 451 -24.63 -9.86 17.66
C SER A 451 -25.28 -9.94 16.25
N PRO A 452 -26.04 -11.01 15.96
CA PRO A 452 -26.56 -11.30 14.63
C PRO A 452 -27.54 -10.25 14.10
N ASN A 453 -28.27 -9.53 14.95
CA ASN A 453 -29.17 -8.47 14.46
C ASN A 453 -28.36 -7.28 13.94
N LEU A 454 -27.37 -6.83 14.71
CA LEU A 454 -26.45 -5.78 14.26
C LEU A 454 -25.67 -6.20 13.00
N HIS A 455 -25.21 -7.45 12.92
CA HIS A 455 -24.58 -7.97 11.70
C HIS A 455 -25.50 -7.83 10.47
N ALA A 456 -26.77 -8.23 10.62
CA ALA A 456 -27.76 -8.10 9.55
C ALA A 456 -28.03 -6.65 9.18
N ASP A 457 -28.13 -5.73 10.15
CA ASP A 457 -28.40 -4.32 9.91
C ASP A 457 -27.24 -3.60 9.19
N LEU A 458 -25.99 -3.86 9.58
CA LEU A 458 -24.82 -3.34 8.86
C LEU A 458 -24.74 -3.91 7.43
N GLY A 459 -25.01 -5.21 7.27
CA GLY A 459 -24.97 -5.91 5.99
C GLY A 459 -25.94 -5.36 4.94
N LYS A 460 -27.08 -4.76 5.34
CA LYS A 460 -28.03 -4.10 4.43
C LYS A 460 -27.41 -2.97 3.62
N HIS A 461 -26.37 -2.32 4.15
CA HIS A 461 -25.85 -1.07 3.61
C HIS A 461 -24.37 -1.12 3.25
N LEU A 462 -23.56 -1.95 3.92
CA LEU A 462 -22.10 -1.97 3.78
C LEU A 462 -21.62 -2.26 2.35
N GLU A 463 -22.14 -3.30 1.70
CA GLU A 463 -21.69 -3.67 0.35
C GLU A 463 -21.94 -2.55 -0.66
N ASN A 464 -23.13 -1.94 -0.63
CA ASN A 464 -23.47 -0.81 -1.51
C ASN A 464 -22.58 0.41 -1.23
N ALA A 465 -22.31 0.71 0.05
CA ALA A 465 -21.43 1.80 0.41
C ALA A 465 -19.99 1.58 -0.09
N LEU A 466 -19.48 0.35 -0.04
CA LEU A 466 -18.16 0.00 -0.58
C LEU A 466 -18.14 0.04 -2.12
N MET A 467 -19.17 -0.47 -2.78
CA MET A 467 -19.31 -0.45 -4.24
C MET A 467 -19.27 0.99 -4.79
N GLU A 468 -19.92 1.94 -4.13
CA GLU A 468 -19.88 3.37 -4.49
C GLU A 468 -18.49 4.00 -4.41
N ARG A 469 -17.57 3.38 -3.65
CA ARG A 469 -16.20 3.88 -3.42
C ARG A 469 -15.16 3.21 -4.29
N LEU A 470 -15.45 2.07 -4.94
CA LEU A 470 -14.50 1.39 -5.81
C LEU A 470 -13.99 2.33 -6.89
N HIS A 471 -12.69 2.23 -7.21
CA HIS A 471 -12.01 3.02 -8.25
C HIS A 471 -11.90 4.53 -7.98
N VAL A 472 -12.38 5.05 -6.84
CA VAL A 472 -12.09 6.43 -6.43
C VAL A 472 -10.59 6.55 -6.11
N PRO A 473 -9.83 7.46 -6.75
CA PRO A 473 -8.41 7.63 -6.46
C PRO A 473 -8.15 8.09 -5.03
N LEU A 474 -7.20 7.44 -4.34
CA LEU A 474 -6.86 7.68 -2.94
C LEU A 474 -5.35 7.53 -2.70
N ASN A 475 -4.90 7.96 -1.53
CA ASN A 475 -3.55 7.62 -1.05
C ASN A 475 -3.46 6.13 -0.66
N ALA A 476 -2.24 5.63 -0.46
CA ALA A 476 -1.98 4.21 -0.21
C ALA A 476 -2.74 3.65 1.01
N LEU A 477 -2.79 4.36 2.13
CA LEU A 477 -3.44 3.86 3.35
C LEU A 477 -4.96 3.83 3.22
N ALA A 478 -5.57 4.90 2.70
CA ALA A 478 -7.02 4.94 2.48
C ALA A 478 -7.46 3.91 1.43
N LEU A 479 -6.68 3.72 0.36
CA LEU A 479 -6.91 2.66 -0.62
C LEU A 479 -6.80 1.27 0.02
N ALA A 480 -5.78 1.04 0.84
CA ALA A 480 -5.62 -0.22 1.59
C ALA A 480 -6.80 -0.48 2.53
N MET A 481 -7.29 0.55 3.24
CA MET A 481 -8.50 0.45 4.07
C MET A 481 -9.73 0.04 3.24
N ARG A 482 -9.93 0.63 2.05
CA ARG A 482 -11.03 0.23 1.14
C ARG A 482 -10.90 -1.21 0.69
N VAL A 483 -9.73 -1.63 0.20
CA VAL A 483 -9.49 -3.01 -0.26
C VAL A 483 -9.71 -3.99 0.89
N ARG A 484 -9.21 -3.69 2.09
CA ARG A 484 -9.42 -4.51 3.27
C ARG A 484 -10.89 -4.58 3.69
N ALA A 485 -11.60 -3.45 3.67
CA ALA A 485 -13.02 -3.41 3.97
C ALA A 485 -13.83 -4.29 3.01
N CYS A 486 -13.49 -4.27 1.71
CA CYS A 486 -14.10 -5.14 0.71
C CYS A 486 -13.80 -6.63 0.97
N GLN A 487 -12.57 -6.98 1.36
CA GLN A 487 -12.21 -8.35 1.77
C GLN A 487 -13.06 -8.82 2.96
N LEU A 488 -13.14 -7.99 4.01
CA LEU A 488 -13.90 -8.28 5.22
C LEU A 488 -15.40 -8.43 4.93
N ALA A 489 -15.95 -7.57 4.07
CA ALA A 489 -17.34 -7.66 3.63
C ALA A 489 -17.64 -8.87 2.72
N GLY A 490 -16.63 -9.64 2.31
CA GLY A 490 -16.81 -10.81 1.44
C GLY A 490 -17.09 -10.47 -0.02
N MET A 491 -16.71 -9.28 -0.48
CA MET A 491 -16.87 -8.86 -1.87
C MET A 491 -16.01 -9.71 -2.81
N ARG A 492 -16.52 -9.97 -4.01
CA ARG A 492 -15.81 -10.77 -5.03
C ARG A 492 -14.47 -10.12 -5.41
N LYS A 493 -13.39 -10.91 -5.42
CA LYS A 493 -12.03 -10.43 -5.72
C LYS A 493 -11.95 -9.71 -7.08
N GLU A 494 -12.70 -10.17 -8.08
CA GLU A 494 -12.69 -9.58 -9.42
C GLU A 494 -13.17 -8.12 -9.44
N LEU A 495 -14.06 -7.74 -8.52
CA LEU A 495 -14.55 -6.36 -8.39
C LEU A 495 -13.50 -5.46 -7.73
N VAL A 496 -12.75 -6.00 -6.78
CA VAL A 496 -11.75 -5.26 -5.98
C VAL A 496 -10.37 -5.24 -6.68
N GLN A 497 -10.13 -6.14 -7.62
CA GLN A 497 -8.84 -6.33 -8.28
C GLN A 497 -8.22 -5.05 -8.84
N PRO A 498 -8.96 -4.13 -9.50
CA PRO A 498 -8.36 -2.88 -10.00
C PRO A 498 -7.80 -1.99 -8.88
N ASP A 499 -8.45 -1.97 -7.72
CA ASP A 499 -7.98 -1.21 -6.56
C ASP A 499 -6.78 -1.88 -5.89
N LEU A 500 -6.77 -3.23 -5.85
CA LEU A 500 -5.61 -3.99 -5.41
C LEU A 500 -4.41 -3.77 -6.35
N ASP A 501 -4.62 -3.78 -7.67
CA ASP A 501 -3.58 -3.51 -8.67
C ASP A 501 -3.00 -2.10 -8.46
N ASN A 502 -3.86 -1.08 -8.31
CA ASN A 502 -3.43 0.28 -7.98
C ASN A 502 -2.62 0.34 -6.66
N LEU A 503 -2.98 -0.45 -5.66
CA LEU A 503 -2.24 -0.51 -4.41
C LEU A 503 -0.87 -1.17 -4.62
N LEU A 504 -0.79 -2.28 -5.35
CA LEU A 504 0.48 -2.96 -5.68
C LEU A 504 1.44 -2.05 -6.46
N GLU A 505 0.92 -1.16 -7.28
CA GLU A 505 1.69 -0.17 -8.03
C GLU A 505 2.41 0.83 -7.12
N MET A 506 1.83 1.14 -5.96
CA MET A 506 2.38 2.10 -5.00
C MET A 506 3.54 1.53 -4.17
N GLN A 507 3.89 0.24 -4.27
CA GLN A 507 5.01 -0.31 -3.51
C GLN A 507 6.34 0.32 -3.97
N GLU A 508 7.09 0.89 -3.04
CA GLU A 508 8.36 1.54 -3.30
C GLU A 508 9.52 0.53 -3.36
N GLU A 509 10.71 0.99 -3.74
CA GLU A 509 11.89 0.13 -3.94
C GLU A 509 12.28 -0.62 -2.66
N ASP A 510 12.16 0.05 -1.50
CA ASP A 510 12.43 -0.50 -0.16
C ASP A 510 11.40 -1.55 0.30
N GLY A 511 10.33 -1.78 -0.48
CA GLY A 511 9.27 -2.74 -0.18
C GLY A 511 8.11 -2.16 0.63
N GLY A 512 8.20 -0.92 1.10
CA GLY A 512 7.14 -0.23 1.81
C GLY A 512 6.14 0.48 0.88
N TRP A 513 5.09 1.03 1.47
CA TRP A 513 4.14 1.92 0.80
C TRP A 513 4.35 3.37 1.25
N PRO A 514 4.09 4.35 0.37
CA PRO A 514 4.15 5.76 0.74
C PRO A 514 3.20 6.06 1.90
N ALA A 515 3.53 7.09 2.66
CA ALA A 515 2.68 7.53 3.77
C ALA A 515 1.30 7.91 3.23
N GLY A 516 0.29 7.13 3.57
CA GLY A 516 -1.09 7.52 3.35
C GLY A 516 -1.59 8.28 4.55
N PHE A 517 -2.16 9.47 4.34
CA PHE A 517 -2.81 10.17 5.43
C PHE A 517 -4.18 9.57 5.73
N PHE A 518 -4.49 9.43 7.02
CA PHE A 518 -5.73 8.82 7.48
C PHE A 518 -6.50 9.74 8.42
N CYS A 519 -5.84 10.51 9.29
CA CYS A 519 -6.51 11.47 10.16
C CYS A 519 -5.96 12.89 9.99
N SER A 520 -6.75 13.85 10.44
CA SER A 520 -6.47 15.29 10.43
C SER A 520 -6.27 15.77 11.85
N TYR A 521 -5.34 16.70 12.03
CA TYR A 521 -5.07 17.29 13.34
C TYR A 521 -5.46 18.76 13.38
N GLY A 522 -6.20 19.16 14.43
CA GLY A 522 -6.55 20.56 14.70
C GLY A 522 -7.74 21.09 13.88
N ARG A 523 -7.91 22.43 13.87
CA ARG A 523 -8.95 23.11 13.07
C ARG A 523 -8.56 23.31 11.61
N ILE A 524 -7.27 23.15 11.29
CA ILE A 524 -6.74 23.36 9.95
C ILE A 524 -6.71 22.00 9.25
N GLN A 525 -7.69 21.74 8.37
CA GLN A 525 -7.75 20.52 7.53
C GLN A 525 -6.51 20.31 6.63
N SER A 526 -5.56 21.26 6.62
CA SER A 526 -4.29 21.14 5.89
C SER A 526 -3.21 20.35 6.64
N GLN A 527 -3.38 20.04 7.93
CA GLN A 527 -2.43 19.22 8.70
C GLN A 527 -2.96 17.79 8.81
N LYS A 528 -2.30 16.89 8.10
CA LYS A 528 -2.73 15.50 7.94
C LYS A 528 -1.68 14.58 8.53
N ILE A 529 -2.12 13.56 9.27
CA ILE A 529 -1.26 12.51 9.82
C ILE A 529 -1.30 11.33 8.87
N GLY A 530 -0.12 10.85 8.45
CA GLY A 530 0.05 9.63 7.68
C GLY A 530 1.09 8.71 8.26
N SER A 531 1.10 7.44 7.84
CA SER A 531 2.09 6.47 8.31
C SER A 531 2.44 5.47 7.21
N ARG A 532 3.74 5.37 6.90
CA ARG A 532 4.27 4.32 6.00
C ARG A 532 4.17 2.95 6.64
N GLY A 533 4.48 2.86 7.93
CA GLY A 533 4.44 1.61 8.68
C GLY A 533 3.03 1.03 8.71
N TYR A 534 2.03 1.85 9.02
CA TYR A 534 0.65 1.41 9.05
C TYR A 534 0.11 1.05 7.66
N ALA A 535 0.39 1.87 6.64
CA ALA A 535 0.05 1.53 5.25
C ALA A 535 0.63 0.17 4.85
N THR A 536 1.93 -0.02 5.08
CA THR A 536 2.63 -1.25 4.72
C THR A 536 2.12 -2.46 5.51
N ALA A 537 1.87 -2.34 6.81
CA ALA A 537 1.30 -3.41 7.64
C ALA A 537 -0.10 -3.82 7.15
N LEU A 538 -0.93 -2.85 6.77
CA LEU A 538 -2.27 -3.12 6.26
C LEU A 538 -2.22 -3.82 4.90
N VAL A 539 -1.35 -3.37 3.98
CA VAL A 539 -1.16 -4.08 2.70
C VAL A 539 -0.57 -5.47 2.91
N TRP A 540 0.41 -5.63 3.80
CA TRP A 540 0.97 -6.93 4.16
C TRP A 540 -0.13 -7.90 4.60
N ARG A 541 -1.05 -7.47 5.49
CA ARG A 541 -2.18 -8.30 5.92
C ARG A 541 -3.16 -8.60 4.78
N ILE A 542 -3.48 -7.61 3.93
CA ILE A 542 -4.33 -7.81 2.75
C ILE A 542 -3.77 -8.91 1.85
N LEU A 543 -2.45 -8.90 1.61
CA LEU A 543 -1.78 -9.88 0.77
C LEU A 543 -1.73 -11.26 1.43
N LYS A 544 -1.42 -11.34 2.73
CA LYS A 544 -1.40 -12.60 3.47
C LYS A 544 -2.73 -13.33 3.51
N ASP A 545 -3.84 -12.59 3.49
CA ASP A 545 -5.17 -13.17 3.50
C ASP A 545 -5.68 -13.50 2.07
N TYR A 546 -4.98 -13.06 1.02
CA TYR A 546 -5.25 -13.41 -0.38
C TYR A 546 -4.37 -14.53 -0.95
N GLU A 547 -3.21 -14.77 -0.34
CA GLU A 547 -2.30 -15.91 -0.57
C GLU A 547 -2.91 -17.20 0.02
#